data_AF-A0AAE0SME4-F1
#
_entry.id   AF-A0AAE0SME4-F1
#
_cell.length_a   1.000
_cell.length_b   1.000
_cell.length_c   1.000
_cell.angle_alpha   90.00
_cell.angle_beta   90.00
_cell.angle_gamma   90.00
#
_symmetry.space_group_name_H-M   'P 1'
#
loop_
_entity.id
_entity.type
_entity.pdbx_description
1 polymer ?
#
loop_
_entity_poly.entity_id
_entity_poly.type
_entity_poly.pdbx_seq_one_letter_code
_entity_poly.pdbx_strand_id
1 'polypeptide(L)'
;MSANVSLYQSVIETGTLANENDYDPGPLDLKEWDWNKYKEYVSSKLSTFGDHDVTSALSLYPTGFITPEYQFTSMVSDLRVNCPNDVMTSVARKYFREPVYRYVVTSWPSQPVHAIGLPFAASYSFHMWDIFAFFGTIDQYINPMKESDIEWQNNVRKEVISFVHKGHPASPIWNANVTAILSQNTNITNTFHPDQCTFWNQAGFFAYGWIN
;
A
#
# COMPACT_ATOMS: atom_id res chain seq x y z
N MET A 1 -3.79 26.49 -41.84
CA MET A 1 -2.96 25.60 -40.98
C MET A 1 -3.72 25.41 -39.67
N SER A 2 -4.44 24.31 -39.53
CA SER A 2 -5.07 23.93 -38.27
C SER A 2 -3.98 23.39 -37.36
N ALA A 3 -3.68 24.11 -36.28
CA ALA A 3 -2.85 23.58 -35.21
C ALA A 3 -3.57 22.37 -34.60
N ASN A 4 -3.04 21.18 -34.86
CA ASN A 4 -3.39 19.98 -34.11
C ASN A 4 -2.88 20.23 -32.68
N VAL A 5 -3.75 20.73 -31.82
CA VAL A 5 -3.53 20.66 -30.38
C VAL A 5 -3.66 19.18 -30.04
N SER A 6 -2.54 18.48 -29.99
CA SER A 6 -2.46 17.18 -29.32
C SER A 6 -2.93 17.43 -27.89
N LEU A 7 -4.19 17.07 -27.60
CA LEU A 7 -4.66 16.98 -26.23
C LEU A 7 -3.67 16.06 -25.52
N TYR A 8 -3.00 16.58 -24.49
CA TYR A 8 -2.17 15.78 -23.61
C TYR A 8 -3.04 14.61 -23.16
N GLN A 9 -2.70 13.40 -23.61
CA GLN A 9 -3.39 12.20 -23.15
C GLN A 9 -3.08 12.11 -21.66
N SER A 10 -4.10 12.38 -20.84
CA SER A 10 -3.94 12.27 -19.40
C SER A 10 -3.73 10.80 -19.08
N VAL A 11 -2.87 10.50 -18.12
CA VAL A 11 -2.64 9.13 -17.65
C VAL A 11 -2.74 9.19 -16.14
N ILE A 12 -3.41 8.21 -15.54
CA ILE A 12 -3.69 8.20 -14.10
C ILE A 12 -2.90 7.06 -13.48
N GLU A 13 -2.19 7.35 -12.40
CA GLU A 13 -1.49 6.37 -11.58
C GLU A 13 -2.05 6.45 -10.16
N THR A 14 -2.33 5.29 -9.57
CA THR A 14 -2.87 5.14 -8.21
C THR A 14 -1.96 4.21 -7.41
N GLY A 15 -1.51 4.69 -6.25
CA GLY A 15 -0.49 4.05 -5.45
C GLY A 15 -0.93 3.83 -4.03
N THR A 16 -0.56 2.69 -3.45
CA THR A 16 -0.67 2.43 -2.01
C THR A 16 0.50 1.59 -1.54
N LEU A 17 0.63 1.42 -0.22
CA LEU A 17 1.64 0.59 0.39
C LEU A 17 1.00 -0.56 1.18
N ALA A 18 1.64 -1.73 1.17
CA ALA A 18 1.07 -2.96 1.75
C ALA A 18 0.79 -2.82 3.25
N ASN A 19 1.61 -2.05 3.97
CA ASN A 19 1.47 -1.77 5.39
C ASN A 19 1.32 -0.27 5.60
N GLU A 20 0.46 0.36 4.81
CA GLU A 20 0.19 1.81 4.85
C GLU A 20 0.17 2.41 6.25
N ASN A 21 -0.54 1.75 7.18
CA ASN A 21 -0.73 2.24 8.54
C ASN A 21 0.47 2.01 9.49
N ASP A 22 1.59 1.49 9.00
CA ASP A 22 2.80 1.16 9.78
C ASP A 22 3.67 2.38 10.16
N TYR A 23 3.15 3.59 10.01
CA TYR A 23 3.79 4.83 10.45
C TYR A 23 3.09 5.47 11.66
N ASP A 24 1.79 5.19 11.81
CA ASP A 24 0.95 5.60 12.93
C ASP A 24 -0.15 4.54 13.13
N PRO A 25 0.18 3.39 13.74
CA PRO A 25 -0.79 2.32 13.89
C PRO A 25 -1.94 2.65 14.84
N GLY A 26 -1.84 3.72 15.63
CA GLY A 26 -2.69 4.03 16.78
C GLY A 26 -2.08 3.52 18.09
N PRO A 27 -1.98 2.20 18.32
CA PRO A 27 -1.29 1.65 19.49
C PRO A 27 0.23 1.79 19.37
N LEU A 28 0.82 2.68 20.16
CA LEU A 28 2.27 2.90 20.16
C LEU A 28 3.07 1.68 20.67
N ASP A 29 2.43 0.81 21.44
CA ASP A 29 3.01 -0.42 21.98
C ASP A 29 2.83 -1.64 21.06
N LEU A 30 2.35 -1.44 19.82
CA LEU A 30 2.04 -2.53 18.87
C LEU A 30 3.22 -3.50 18.65
N LYS A 31 4.46 -3.00 18.67
CA LYS A 31 5.68 -3.82 18.52
C LYS A 31 5.87 -4.83 19.64
N GLU A 32 5.28 -4.60 20.81
CA GLU A 32 5.39 -5.43 22.01
C GLU A 32 4.23 -6.42 22.13
N TRP A 33 3.28 -6.40 21.20
CA TRP A 33 2.12 -7.25 21.27
C TRP A 33 2.50 -8.72 21.07
N ASP A 34 1.86 -9.59 21.84
CA ASP A 34 1.77 -11.00 21.53
C ASP A 34 0.51 -11.28 20.70
N TRP A 35 0.35 -12.53 20.28
CA TRP A 35 -0.82 -12.96 19.51
C TRP A 35 -2.14 -12.89 20.30
N ASN A 36 -2.10 -12.91 21.64
CA ASN A 36 -3.32 -12.80 22.45
C ASN A 36 -3.81 -11.36 22.46
N LYS A 37 -2.91 -10.40 22.74
CA LYS A 37 -3.20 -8.97 22.70
C LYS A 37 -3.68 -8.52 21.31
N TYR A 38 -3.07 -9.06 20.24
CA TYR A 38 -3.56 -8.86 18.87
C TYR A 38 -5.02 -9.29 18.70
N LYS A 39 -5.36 -10.54 19.04
CA LYS A 39 -6.73 -11.06 18.90
C LYS A 39 -7.71 -10.26 19.75
N GLU A 40 -7.36 -9.96 20.99
CA GLU A 40 -8.20 -9.19 21.92
C GLU A 40 -8.47 -7.79 21.36
N TYR A 41 -7.43 -7.10 20.88
CA TYR A 41 -7.58 -5.77 20.33
C TYR A 41 -8.43 -5.77 19.05
N VAL A 42 -8.14 -6.65 18.10
CA VAL A 42 -8.93 -6.78 16.86
C VAL A 42 -10.39 -7.09 17.17
N SER A 43 -10.64 -8.04 18.07
CA SER A 43 -12.00 -8.40 18.50
C SER A 43 -12.72 -7.21 19.13
N SER A 44 -12.03 -6.45 20.01
CA SER A 44 -12.62 -5.27 20.64
C SER A 44 -13.04 -4.20 19.62
N LYS A 45 -12.27 -4.01 18.55
CA LYS A 45 -12.55 -3.01 17.50
C LYS A 45 -13.63 -3.44 16.53
N LEU A 46 -13.68 -4.73 16.19
CA LEU A 46 -14.61 -5.25 15.19
C LEU A 46 -15.94 -5.76 15.80
N SER A 47 -16.00 -6.00 17.11
CA SER A 47 -17.22 -6.49 17.78
C SER A 47 -18.45 -5.60 17.61
N THR A 48 -18.26 -4.30 17.39
CA THR A 48 -19.35 -3.35 17.11
C THR A 48 -20.01 -3.56 15.75
N PHE A 49 -19.36 -4.30 14.84
CA PHE A 49 -19.85 -4.64 13.50
C PHE A 49 -20.46 -6.05 13.45
N GLY A 50 -19.98 -6.95 14.31
CA GLY A 50 -20.57 -8.26 14.56
C GLY A 50 -19.53 -9.37 14.73
N ASP A 51 -19.90 -10.44 15.42
CA ASP A 51 -19.00 -11.58 15.72
C ASP A 51 -18.48 -12.30 14.46
N HIS A 52 -19.29 -12.30 13.39
CA HIS A 52 -18.91 -12.84 12.09
C HIS A 52 -17.70 -12.09 11.49
N ASP A 53 -17.67 -10.76 11.62
CA ASP A 53 -16.63 -9.92 11.04
C ASP A 53 -15.32 -10.06 11.81
N VAL A 54 -15.40 -10.19 13.14
CA VAL A 54 -14.25 -10.53 13.98
C VAL A 54 -13.63 -11.86 13.53
N THR A 55 -14.46 -12.90 13.40
CA THR A 55 -13.99 -14.25 13.05
C THR A 55 -13.38 -14.28 11.65
N SER A 56 -14.04 -13.62 10.68
CA SER A 56 -13.58 -13.54 9.29
C SER A 56 -12.28 -12.77 9.17
N ALA A 57 -12.17 -11.61 9.83
CA ALA A 57 -10.95 -10.81 9.85
C ALA A 57 -9.78 -11.60 10.44
N LEU A 58 -9.95 -12.25 11.60
CA LEU A 58 -8.89 -13.06 12.22
C LEU A 58 -8.51 -14.30 11.40
N SER A 59 -9.40 -14.79 10.54
CA SER A 59 -9.07 -15.86 9.59
C SER A 59 -8.25 -15.35 8.41
N LEU A 60 -8.54 -14.13 7.93
CA LEU A 60 -7.84 -13.49 6.81
C LEU A 60 -6.48 -12.89 7.21
N TYR A 61 -6.33 -12.54 8.50
CA TYR A 61 -5.12 -12.01 9.11
C TYR A 61 -4.71 -12.90 10.30
N PRO A 62 -4.18 -14.10 10.03
CA PRO A 62 -4.03 -15.14 11.05
C PRO A 62 -2.85 -14.89 11.98
N THR A 63 -2.95 -15.45 13.18
CA THR A 63 -1.83 -15.53 14.12
C THR A 63 -0.71 -16.43 13.60
N GLY A 64 0.53 -16.20 14.05
CA GLY A 64 1.69 -17.04 13.73
C GLY A 64 2.35 -16.70 12.39
N PHE A 65 1.99 -15.58 11.78
CA PHE A 65 2.56 -15.11 10.52
C PHE A 65 3.30 -13.78 10.72
N ILE A 66 4.62 -13.80 10.53
CA ILE A 66 5.53 -12.66 10.71
C ILE A 66 5.50 -12.11 12.14
N THR A 67 4.59 -11.17 12.46
CA THR A 67 4.42 -10.57 13.79
C THR A 67 2.98 -10.06 13.98
N PRO A 68 2.51 -9.87 15.22
CA PRO A 68 1.28 -9.15 15.52
C PRO A 68 1.20 -7.76 14.88
N GLU A 69 2.32 -7.02 14.90
CA GLU A 69 2.46 -5.70 14.27
C GLU A 69 2.16 -5.78 12.77
N TYR A 70 2.82 -6.71 12.06
CA TYR A 70 2.63 -6.90 10.63
C TYR A 70 1.18 -7.23 10.30
N GLN A 71 0.56 -8.16 11.03
CA GLN A 71 -0.81 -8.57 10.75
C GLN A 71 -1.81 -7.44 11.02
N PHE A 72 -1.63 -6.71 12.12
CA PHE A 72 -2.48 -5.59 12.45
C PHE A 72 -2.36 -4.45 11.43
N THR A 73 -1.14 -4.04 11.09
CA THR A 73 -0.93 -2.97 10.12
C THR A 73 -1.40 -3.37 8.73
N SER A 74 -1.18 -4.62 8.29
CA SER A 74 -1.71 -5.13 7.01
C SER A 74 -3.24 -5.06 6.98
N MET A 75 -3.90 -5.53 8.05
CA MET A 75 -5.35 -5.51 8.17
C MET A 75 -5.92 -4.10 8.08
N VAL A 76 -5.37 -3.17 8.84
CA VAL A 76 -5.82 -1.77 8.84
C VAL A 76 -5.53 -1.11 7.50
N SER A 77 -4.39 -1.41 6.88
CA SER A 77 -4.00 -0.88 5.57
C SER A 77 -4.93 -1.35 4.46
N ASP A 78 -5.34 -2.61 4.48
CA ASP A 78 -6.30 -3.14 3.53
C ASP A 78 -7.69 -2.52 3.70
N LEU A 79 -8.18 -2.47 4.94
CA LEU A 79 -9.47 -1.89 5.29
C LEU A 79 -9.55 -0.42 4.89
N ARG A 80 -8.54 0.37 5.25
CA ARG A 80 -8.57 1.84 5.12
C ARG A 80 -8.02 2.36 3.80
N VAL A 81 -7.11 1.64 3.15
CA VAL A 81 -6.37 2.20 2.00
C VAL A 81 -6.35 1.26 0.79
N ASN A 82 -5.83 0.03 0.89
CA ASN A 82 -5.64 -0.81 -0.30
C ASN A 82 -6.96 -1.17 -0.98
N CYS A 83 -7.92 -1.71 -0.24
CA CYS A 83 -9.18 -2.18 -0.82
C CYS A 83 -10.07 -1.03 -1.34
N PRO A 84 -10.21 0.10 -0.64
CA PRO A 84 -10.87 1.28 -1.21
C PRO A 84 -10.20 1.82 -2.48
N ASN A 85 -8.86 1.82 -2.54
CA ASN A 85 -8.13 2.24 -3.74
C ASN A 85 -8.31 1.24 -4.90
N ASP A 86 -8.42 -0.05 -4.63
CA ASP A 86 -8.72 -1.06 -5.67
C ASP A 86 -10.11 -0.85 -6.26
N VAL A 87 -11.11 -0.53 -5.42
CA VAL A 87 -12.46 -0.15 -5.87
C VAL A 87 -12.40 1.13 -6.71
N MET A 88 -11.72 2.19 -6.23
CA MET A 88 -11.57 3.44 -6.97
C MET A 88 -10.90 3.22 -8.33
N THR A 89 -9.83 2.44 -8.36
CA THR A 89 -9.09 2.11 -9.59
C THR A 89 -9.97 1.36 -10.57
N SER A 90 -10.72 0.36 -10.08
CA SER A 90 -11.66 -0.41 -10.91
C SER A 90 -12.74 0.48 -11.53
N VAL A 91 -13.31 1.40 -10.74
CA VAL A 91 -14.28 2.40 -11.21
C VAL A 91 -13.63 3.34 -12.23
N ALA A 92 -12.44 3.87 -11.96
CA ALA A 92 -11.71 4.75 -12.86
C ALA A 92 -11.42 4.07 -14.20
N ARG A 93 -10.93 2.82 -14.20
CA ARG A 93 -10.70 2.01 -15.41
C ARG A 93 -11.97 1.81 -16.25
N LYS A 94 -13.13 1.75 -15.62
CA LYS A 94 -14.42 1.56 -16.30
C LYS A 94 -14.92 2.83 -16.99
N TYR A 95 -14.66 4.00 -16.42
CA TYR A 95 -15.29 5.25 -16.86
C TYR A 95 -14.34 6.23 -17.54
N PHE A 96 -13.04 6.17 -17.26
CA PHE A 96 -12.04 6.95 -17.98
C PHE A 96 -11.61 6.25 -19.26
N ARG A 97 -11.28 7.05 -20.28
CA ARG A 97 -10.77 6.53 -21.56
C ARG A 97 -9.26 6.33 -21.52
N GLU A 98 -8.64 7.05 -20.61
CA GLU A 98 -7.23 7.08 -20.32
C GLU A 98 -6.79 5.82 -19.56
N PRO A 99 -5.57 5.31 -19.80
CA PRO A 99 -5.03 4.21 -19.01
C PRO A 99 -4.93 4.58 -17.52
N VAL A 100 -5.38 3.68 -16.65
CA VAL A 100 -5.27 3.81 -15.20
C VAL A 100 -4.35 2.72 -14.65
N TYR A 101 -3.16 3.12 -14.24
CA TYR A 101 -2.16 2.26 -13.64
C TYR A 101 -2.36 2.20 -12.12
N ARG A 102 -2.11 1.01 -11.56
CA ARG A 102 -2.22 0.73 -10.14
C ARG A 102 -0.94 0.06 -9.67
N TYR A 103 -0.39 0.51 -8.55
CA TYR A 103 0.74 -0.17 -7.89
C TYR A 103 0.53 -0.30 -6.39
N VAL A 104 0.99 -1.40 -5.82
CA VAL A 104 1.13 -1.60 -4.38
C VAL A 104 2.61 -1.77 -4.08
N VAL A 105 3.13 -0.99 -3.14
CA VAL A 105 4.49 -1.14 -2.65
C VAL A 105 4.54 -2.27 -1.64
N THR A 106 5.52 -3.15 -1.79
CA THR A 106 5.82 -4.23 -0.82
C THR A 106 7.27 -4.21 -0.36
N SER A 107 8.04 -3.19 -0.75
CA SER A 107 9.40 -2.98 -0.22
C SER A 107 9.36 -2.62 1.26
N TRP A 108 10.27 -3.18 2.05
CA TRP A 108 10.47 -2.78 3.45
C TRP A 108 11.78 -2.01 3.59
N PRO A 109 11.84 -1.00 4.48
CA PRO A 109 13.09 -0.34 4.79
C PRO A 109 14.05 -1.33 5.45
N SER A 110 15.35 -1.20 5.16
CA SER A 110 16.34 -2.15 5.71
C SER A 110 16.59 -2.02 7.22
N GLN A 111 16.06 -0.96 7.83
CA GLN A 111 16.06 -0.62 9.25
C GLN A 111 14.78 0.16 9.58
N PRO A 112 14.28 0.13 10.83
CA PRO A 112 13.10 0.91 11.20
C PRO A 112 13.27 2.41 10.94
N VAL A 113 12.23 3.05 10.40
CA VAL A 113 12.21 4.47 10.02
C VAL A 113 11.19 5.22 10.88
N HIS A 114 11.64 6.32 11.50
CA HIS A 114 10.72 7.29 12.07
C HIS A 114 10.28 8.27 10.98
N ALA A 115 9.03 8.16 10.53
CA ALA A 115 8.44 9.16 9.66
C ALA A 115 8.41 10.52 10.36
N ILE A 116 8.49 11.61 9.58
CA ILE A 116 8.70 12.98 10.09
C ILE A 116 7.70 13.31 11.21
N GLY A 117 8.23 13.53 12.42
CA GLY A 117 7.44 13.98 13.58
C GLY A 117 6.61 12.89 14.27
N LEU A 118 6.77 11.61 13.90
CA LEU A 118 6.00 10.51 14.48
C LEU A 118 6.86 9.60 15.38
N PRO A 119 6.32 9.17 16.53
CA PRO A 119 7.07 8.39 17.51
C PRO A 119 7.22 6.91 17.11
N PHE A 120 6.38 6.39 16.22
CA PHE A 120 6.40 5.00 15.83
C PHE A 120 7.48 4.72 14.77
N ALA A 121 8.30 3.70 14.99
CA ALA A 121 9.37 3.30 14.08
C ALA A 121 8.85 2.31 13.04
N ALA A 122 8.44 2.78 11.88
CA ALA A 122 7.93 1.96 10.80
C ALA A 122 8.95 0.91 10.34
N SER A 123 8.56 -0.36 10.20
CA SER A 123 9.45 -1.46 9.84
C SER A 123 9.04 -2.19 8.56
N TYR A 124 7.86 -1.90 8.04
CA TYR A 124 7.27 -2.52 6.86
C TYR A 124 7.04 -1.48 5.75
N SER A 125 6.16 -1.78 4.78
CA SER A 125 5.87 -0.87 3.68
C SER A 125 4.90 0.24 4.11
N PHE A 126 5.40 1.27 4.80
CA PHE A 126 4.62 2.31 5.49
C PHE A 126 4.36 3.57 4.64
N HIS A 127 3.40 4.40 5.06
CA HIS A 127 3.08 5.68 4.40
C HIS A 127 4.28 6.54 4.02
N MET A 128 4.29 7.03 2.78
CA MET A 128 5.36 7.84 2.18
C MET A 128 6.66 7.11 1.84
N TRP A 129 6.76 5.79 2.05
CA TRP A 129 8.01 5.07 1.74
C TRP A 129 8.39 5.14 0.25
N ASP A 130 7.42 5.19 -0.66
CA ASP A 130 7.61 5.46 -2.09
C ASP A 130 8.00 6.91 -2.39
N ILE A 131 7.48 7.88 -1.63
CA ILE A 131 7.86 9.29 -1.73
C ILE A 131 9.35 9.47 -1.40
N PHE A 132 9.82 8.85 -0.31
CA PHE A 132 11.24 8.92 0.06
C PHE A 132 12.14 8.32 -1.03
N ALA A 133 11.72 7.20 -1.61
CA ALA A 133 12.40 6.57 -2.74
C ALA A 133 12.39 7.46 -3.99
N PHE A 134 11.24 8.00 -4.36
CA PHE A 134 11.10 8.83 -5.55
C PHE A 134 11.98 10.08 -5.48
N PHE A 135 11.95 10.81 -4.36
CA PHE A 135 12.77 12.02 -4.19
C PHE A 135 14.24 11.71 -3.90
N GLY A 136 14.57 10.48 -3.49
CA GLY A 136 15.95 10.06 -3.24
C GLY A 136 16.46 10.57 -1.90
N THR A 137 15.59 10.51 -0.89
CA THR A 137 15.85 11.03 0.45
C THR A 137 15.90 9.90 1.48
N ILE A 138 16.01 8.63 1.06
CA ILE A 138 16.09 7.50 1.99
C ILE A 138 17.30 7.64 2.93
N ASP A 139 18.41 8.18 2.43
CA ASP A 139 19.65 8.43 3.17
C ASP A 139 19.49 9.39 4.36
N GLN A 140 18.43 10.21 4.36
CA GLN A 140 18.09 11.09 5.49
C GLN A 140 17.47 10.32 6.67
N TYR A 141 16.96 9.12 6.43
CA TYR A 141 16.30 8.27 7.43
C TYR A 141 17.08 6.99 7.73
N ILE A 142 17.82 6.46 6.75
CA ILE A 142 18.62 5.25 6.86
C ILE A 142 20.03 5.56 6.36
N ASN A 143 20.99 5.68 7.28
CA ASN A 143 22.38 5.93 6.95
C ASN A 143 23.34 5.04 7.77
N PRO A 144 24.14 4.17 7.14
CA PRO A 144 24.23 3.93 5.69
C PRO A 144 23.01 3.15 5.16
N MET A 145 22.59 3.49 3.93
CA MET A 145 21.60 2.70 3.17
C MET A 145 22.19 1.32 2.82
N LYS A 146 21.36 0.27 2.88
CA LYS A 146 21.74 -1.06 2.35
C LYS A 146 21.45 -1.14 0.85
N GLU A 147 22.03 -2.14 0.19
CA GLU A 147 21.81 -2.41 -1.24
C GLU A 147 20.31 -2.54 -1.57
N SER A 148 19.53 -3.18 -0.71
CA SER A 148 18.07 -3.30 -0.86
C SER A 148 17.32 -1.97 -0.87
N ASP A 149 17.81 -0.96 -0.13
CA ASP A 149 17.21 0.38 -0.11
C ASP A 149 17.57 1.15 -1.39
N ILE A 150 18.83 1.00 -1.86
CA ILE A 150 19.32 1.59 -3.10
C ILE A 150 18.55 1.03 -4.30
N GLU A 151 18.40 -0.29 -4.38
CA GLU A 151 17.65 -0.97 -5.44
C GLU A 151 16.19 -0.55 -5.46
N TRP A 152 15.56 -0.48 -4.29
CA TRP A 152 14.20 0.05 -4.12
C TRP A 152 14.07 1.47 -4.67
N GLN A 153 14.95 2.37 -4.22
CA GLN A 153 15.00 3.76 -4.67
C GLN A 153 15.12 3.88 -6.18
N ASN A 154 16.02 3.11 -6.77
CA ASN A 154 16.26 3.10 -8.21
C ASN A 154 15.06 2.57 -8.97
N ASN A 155 14.39 1.52 -8.47
CA ASN A 155 13.24 0.94 -9.14
C ASN A 155 12.05 1.93 -9.19
N VAL A 156 11.68 2.56 -8.07
CA VAL A 156 10.60 3.56 -8.03
C VAL A 156 10.90 4.70 -9.00
N ARG A 157 12.10 5.27 -8.94
CA ARG A 157 12.49 6.39 -9.82
C ARG A 157 12.41 5.98 -11.28
N LYS A 158 12.89 4.78 -11.64
CA LYS A 158 12.82 4.25 -13.00
C LYS A 158 11.38 4.16 -13.50
N GLU A 159 10.47 3.59 -12.71
CA GLU A 159 9.06 3.45 -13.10
C GLU A 159 8.36 4.80 -13.23
N VAL A 160 8.45 5.65 -12.21
CA VAL A 160 7.74 6.95 -12.16
C VAL A 160 8.28 7.92 -13.21
N ILE A 161 9.60 7.99 -13.41
CA ILE A 161 10.19 8.85 -14.45
C ILE A 161 9.72 8.40 -15.84
N SER A 162 9.67 7.09 -16.09
CA SER A 162 9.12 6.59 -17.36
C SER A 162 7.66 6.98 -17.52
N PHE A 163 6.84 6.84 -16.47
CA PHE A 163 5.44 7.25 -16.50
C PHE A 163 5.28 8.74 -16.86
N VAL A 164 6.03 9.62 -16.18
CA VAL A 164 5.97 11.06 -16.42
C VAL A 164 6.42 11.44 -17.84
N HIS A 165 7.48 10.80 -18.36
CA HIS A 165 8.03 11.14 -19.68
C HIS A 165 7.34 10.46 -20.86
N LYS A 166 6.82 9.24 -20.67
CA LYS A 166 6.32 8.39 -21.75
C LYS A 166 4.83 8.08 -21.64
N GLY A 167 4.17 8.44 -20.54
CA GLY A 167 2.78 8.09 -20.26
C GLY A 167 2.58 6.62 -19.89
N HIS A 168 3.66 5.89 -19.57
CA HIS A 168 3.59 4.52 -19.11
C HIS A 168 4.83 4.14 -18.26
N PRO A 169 4.69 3.21 -17.30
CA PRO A 169 5.80 2.72 -16.49
C PRO A 169 6.93 2.10 -17.34
N ALA A 170 8.11 1.98 -16.75
CA ALA A 170 9.29 1.45 -17.44
C ALA A 170 9.18 -0.06 -17.66
N SER A 171 8.55 -0.76 -16.72
CA SER A 171 8.36 -2.21 -16.79
C SER A 171 7.33 -2.59 -17.86
N PRO A 172 7.70 -3.38 -18.87
CA PRO A 172 6.80 -3.73 -19.98
C PRO A 172 5.63 -4.64 -19.56
N ILE A 173 5.77 -5.32 -18.41
CA ILE A 173 4.73 -6.17 -17.84
C ILE A 173 3.63 -5.35 -17.13
N TRP A 174 3.93 -4.11 -16.73
CA TRP A 174 3.00 -3.23 -16.02
C TRP A 174 2.12 -2.49 -17.01
N ASN A 175 1.01 -3.11 -17.39
CA ASN A 175 -0.04 -2.49 -18.20
C ASN A 175 -1.22 -2.02 -17.32
N ALA A 176 -2.18 -1.31 -17.92
CA ALA A 176 -3.31 -0.71 -17.20
C ALA A 176 -4.37 -1.71 -16.71
N ASN A 177 -4.26 -3.01 -16.99
CA ASN A 177 -5.21 -4.03 -16.52
C ASN A 177 -4.73 -4.79 -15.28
N VAL A 178 -3.50 -4.57 -14.84
CA VAL A 178 -2.88 -5.27 -13.71
C VAL A 178 -2.57 -4.30 -12.58
N THR A 179 -2.26 -4.87 -11.42
CA THR A 179 -1.66 -4.15 -10.30
C THR A 179 -0.18 -4.49 -10.26
N ALA A 180 0.69 -3.48 -10.35
CA ALA A 180 2.10 -3.67 -10.11
C ALA A 180 2.38 -3.90 -8.63
N ILE A 181 3.29 -4.81 -8.34
CA ILE A 181 3.86 -5.03 -7.01
C ILE A 181 5.27 -4.48 -7.05
N LEU A 182 5.48 -3.33 -6.42
CA LEU A 182 6.75 -2.61 -6.44
C LEU A 182 7.58 -2.95 -5.21
N SER A 183 8.75 -3.54 -5.45
CA SER A 183 9.84 -3.65 -4.49
C SER A 183 11.16 -3.27 -5.18
N GLN A 184 12.28 -3.90 -4.81
CA GLN A 184 13.54 -3.82 -5.57
C GLN A 184 13.35 -4.12 -7.06
N ASN A 185 12.35 -4.96 -7.37
CA ASN A 185 11.92 -5.25 -8.74
C ASN A 185 10.42 -5.00 -8.89
N THR A 186 9.97 -4.91 -10.14
CA THR A 186 8.55 -4.76 -10.48
C THR A 186 7.96 -6.11 -10.86
N ASN A 187 6.96 -6.55 -10.12
CA ASN A 187 6.13 -7.72 -10.43
C ASN A 187 4.69 -7.28 -10.72
N ILE A 188 3.83 -8.22 -11.11
CA ILE A 188 2.40 -7.94 -11.35
C ILE A 188 1.51 -8.98 -10.68
N THR A 189 0.32 -8.54 -10.31
CA THR A 189 -0.81 -9.39 -9.92
C THR A 189 -2.09 -8.85 -10.56
N ASN A 190 -3.13 -9.66 -10.64
CA ASN A 190 -4.45 -9.19 -11.05
C ASN A 190 -5.09 -8.31 -9.97
N THR A 191 -4.93 -8.70 -8.70
CA THR A 191 -5.50 -8.01 -7.54
C THR A 191 -4.61 -8.27 -6.33
N PHE A 192 -4.39 -7.25 -5.51
CA PHE A 192 -3.66 -7.37 -4.25
C PHE A 192 -4.68 -7.75 -3.16
N HIS A 193 -4.41 -8.83 -2.43
CA HIS A 193 -5.28 -9.32 -1.35
C HIS A 193 -6.79 -9.47 -1.74
N PRO A 194 -7.11 -10.27 -2.78
CA PRO A 194 -8.47 -10.35 -3.32
C PRO A 194 -9.51 -10.84 -2.30
N ASP A 195 -9.16 -11.79 -1.43
CA ASP A 195 -10.07 -12.35 -0.43
C ASP A 195 -10.36 -11.34 0.68
N GLN A 196 -9.32 -10.65 1.15
CA GLN A 196 -9.42 -9.57 2.13
C GLN A 196 -10.30 -8.45 1.60
N CYS A 197 -10.05 -7.98 0.38
CA CYS A 197 -10.82 -6.89 -0.21
C CYS A 197 -12.25 -7.29 -0.54
N THR A 198 -12.49 -8.55 -0.91
CA THR A 198 -13.86 -9.06 -1.07
C THR A 198 -14.61 -8.99 0.26
N PHE A 199 -14.00 -9.47 1.35
CA PHE A 199 -14.59 -9.42 2.68
C PHE A 199 -14.88 -7.98 3.13
N TRP A 200 -13.89 -7.08 3.12
CA TRP A 200 -14.07 -5.70 3.59
C TRP A 200 -15.15 -4.96 2.80
N ASN A 201 -15.19 -5.14 1.48
CA ASN A 201 -16.20 -4.50 0.64
C ASN A 201 -17.61 -5.05 0.92
N GLN A 202 -17.77 -6.37 1.07
CA GLN A 202 -19.07 -7.00 1.35
C GLN A 202 -19.59 -6.67 2.76
N ALA A 203 -18.69 -6.54 3.73
CA ALA A 203 -19.03 -6.11 5.09
C ALA A 203 -19.27 -4.59 5.21
N GLY A 204 -19.23 -3.84 4.10
CA GLY A 204 -19.57 -2.41 4.07
C GLY A 204 -18.44 -1.48 4.52
N PHE A 205 -17.21 -1.98 4.66
CA PHE A 205 -16.09 -1.21 5.18
C PHE A 205 -15.50 -0.19 4.18
N PHE A 206 -15.96 -0.18 2.92
CA PHE A 206 -15.59 0.87 1.97
C PHE A 206 -15.87 2.29 2.52
N ALA A 207 -16.93 2.45 3.32
CA ALA A 207 -17.27 3.73 3.96
C ALA A 207 -16.22 4.21 4.99
N TYR A 208 -15.31 3.33 5.41
CA TYR A 208 -14.21 3.62 6.34
C TYR A 208 -12.88 3.85 5.63
N GLY A 209 -12.87 3.87 4.29
CA GLY A 209 -11.69 4.21 3.51
C GLY A 209 -11.20 5.63 3.80
N TRP A 210 -9.88 5.79 3.88
CA TRP A 210 -9.18 7.05 4.09
C TRP A 210 -9.52 7.79 5.40
N ILE A 211 -10.13 7.09 6.38
CA ILE A 211 -10.35 7.62 7.72
C ILE A 211 -9.18 7.18 8.61
N ASN A 212 -8.37 8.14 9.05
CA ASN A 212 -7.27 7.90 10.00
C ASN A 212 -7.72 8.14 11.44
#